data_AF-A0A529MLI9-F1
#
_entry.id   AF-A0A529MLI9-F1
#
_cell.length_a   1.000
_cell.length_b   1.000
_cell.length_c   1.000
_cell.angle_alpha   90.00
_cell.angle_beta   90.00
_cell.angle_gamma   90.00
#
_symmetry.space_group_name_H-M   'P 1'
#
loop_
_entity.id
_entity.type
_entity.pdbx_description
1 polymer ?
#
loop_
_entity_poly.entity_id
_entity_poly.type
_entity_poly.pdbx_seq_one_letter_code
_entity_poly.pdbx_strand_id
1 'polypeptide(L)'
;DYALAIWSLADMGWMFKNRKPSLATLFDQDMLGDDLEAWFADSWLLKRTFRNCALISGLIEKRHPGKEKSGRQVTVSTDLIYDVLRSHEPDHILLQATRTDAATGLLDVSRLAEMLSRIRG
;
A
#
# COMPACT_ATOMS: atom_id res chain seq x y z
N ASP A 1 -9.49 -13.22 -15.35
CA ASP A 1 -10.46 -12.12 -15.12
C ASP A 1 -9.92 -11.05 -14.21
N TYR A 2 -9.16 -10.11 -14.78
CA TYR A 2 -8.78 -8.88 -14.09
C TYR A 2 -9.11 -7.70 -15.01
N ALA A 3 -9.79 -6.68 -14.47
CA ALA A 3 -10.11 -5.45 -15.17
C ALA A 3 -9.67 -4.26 -14.32
N LEU A 4 -9.01 -3.29 -14.94
CA LEU A 4 -8.61 -2.02 -14.33
C LEU A 4 -9.45 -0.92 -14.98
N ALA A 5 -10.17 -0.15 -14.17
CA ALA A 5 -10.88 1.04 -14.62
C ALA A 5 -10.11 2.28 -14.16
N ILE A 6 -9.74 3.14 -15.10
CA ILE A 6 -9.09 4.42 -14.83
C ILE A 6 -10.03 5.52 -15.28
N TRP A 7 -10.28 6.49 -14.41
CA TRP A 7 -11.08 7.68 -14.73
C TRP A 7 -10.18 8.91 -14.76
N SER A 8 -10.44 9.80 -15.71
CA SER A 8 -9.68 11.03 -15.90
C SER A 8 -10.63 12.20 -16.17
N LEU A 9 -10.24 13.38 -15.70
CA LEU A 9 -11.01 14.62 -15.95
C LEU A 9 -10.98 15.03 -17.43
N ALA A 10 -9.91 14.66 -18.15
CA ALA A 10 -9.71 14.98 -19.56
C ALA A 10 -9.46 13.71 -20.39
N ASP A 11 -9.54 13.83 -21.71
CA ASP A 11 -9.26 12.73 -22.65
C ASP A 11 -7.78 12.32 -22.57
N MET A 12 -7.52 11.17 -21.93
CA MET A 12 -6.18 10.61 -21.79
C MET A 12 -5.53 10.26 -23.13
N GLY A 13 -6.33 9.83 -24.12
CA GLY A 13 -5.84 9.53 -25.46
C GLY A 13 -5.29 10.78 -26.16
N TRP A 14 -5.98 11.92 -26.01
CA TRP A 14 -5.46 13.21 -26.48
C TRP A 14 -4.22 13.64 -25.67
N MET A 15 -4.26 13.53 -24.35
CA MET A 15 -3.16 13.92 -23.45
C MET A 15 -1.86 13.16 -23.76
N PHE A 16 -1.92 11.84 -23.91
CA PHE A 16 -0.73 11.03 -24.24
C PHE A 16 -0.17 11.32 -25.63
N LYS A 17 -1.04 11.55 -26.63
CA LYS A 17 -0.60 11.99 -27.98
C LYS A 17 0.17 13.31 -27.92
N ASN A 18 -0.21 14.20 -27.02
CA ASN A 18 0.45 15.49 -26.81
C ASN A 18 1.56 15.45 -25.75
N ARG A 19 1.94 14.26 -25.25
CA ARG A 19 2.97 14.04 -24.22
C ARG A 19 2.73 14.82 -22.92
N LYS A 20 1.48 14.95 -22.49
CA LYS A 20 1.08 15.65 -21.26
C LYS A 20 0.14 14.80 -20.39
N PRO A 21 0.65 13.90 -19.52
CA PRO A 21 2.05 13.57 -19.29
C PRO A 21 2.62 12.67 -20.40
N SER A 22 3.95 12.58 -20.49
CA SER A 22 4.60 11.61 -21.37
C SER A 22 4.50 10.20 -20.74
N LEU A 23 4.33 9.17 -21.58
CA LEU A 23 4.27 7.79 -21.08
C LEU A 23 5.60 7.34 -20.47
N ALA A 24 6.73 7.82 -21.00
CA ALA A 24 8.05 7.53 -20.45
C ALA A 24 8.17 8.06 -19.01
N THR A 25 7.82 9.33 -18.80
CA THR A 25 7.79 9.93 -17.45
C THR A 25 6.83 9.23 -16.50
N LEU A 26 5.71 8.70 -17.00
CA LEU A 26 4.74 7.98 -16.18
C LEU A 26 5.25 6.60 -15.72
N PHE A 27 6.06 5.94 -16.54
CA PHE A 27 6.60 4.60 -16.30
C PHE A 27 8.07 4.59 -15.92
N ASP A 28 8.62 5.76 -15.60
CA ASP A 28 10.01 5.92 -15.18
C ASP A 28 10.28 5.01 -13.97
N GLN A 29 11.40 4.27 -14.02
CA GLN A 29 11.77 3.34 -12.97
C GLN A 29 12.06 4.03 -11.63
N ASP A 30 12.52 5.28 -11.66
CA ASP A 30 12.83 6.03 -10.44
C ASP A 30 11.56 6.29 -9.61
N MET A 31 10.37 6.31 -10.24
CA MET A 31 9.09 6.40 -9.53
C MET A 31 8.78 5.16 -8.67
N LEU A 32 9.46 4.03 -8.88
CA LEU A 32 9.31 2.83 -8.05
C LEU A 32 10.23 2.80 -6.82
N GLY A 33 11.11 3.78 -6.67
CA GLY A 33 12.02 3.88 -5.52
C GLY A 33 11.32 4.37 -4.27
N ASP A 34 11.94 5.34 -3.59
CA ASP A 34 11.47 5.86 -2.31
C ASP A 34 10.05 6.48 -2.40
N ASP A 35 9.68 7.02 -3.57
CA ASP A 35 8.36 7.62 -3.81
C ASP A 35 7.23 6.59 -3.73
N LEU A 36 7.46 5.37 -4.24
CA LEU A 36 6.49 4.29 -4.19
C LEU A 36 6.30 3.80 -2.75
N GLU A 37 7.39 3.63 -2.01
CA GLU A 37 7.35 3.20 -0.61
C GLU A 37 6.68 4.25 0.28
N ALA A 38 6.98 5.53 0.06
CA ALA A 38 6.32 6.65 0.75
C ALA A 38 4.81 6.69 0.43
N TRP A 39 4.44 6.52 -0.84
CA TRP A 39 3.03 6.44 -1.24
C TRP A 39 2.32 5.21 -0.64
N PHE A 40 3.00 4.05 -0.61
CA PHE A 40 2.45 2.85 0.01
C PHE A 40 2.23 3.01 1.51
N ALA A 41 3.12 3.71 2.21
CA ALA A 41 2.99 4.02 3.63
C ALA A 41 1.65 4.71 3.96
N ASP A 42 1.13 5.54 3.06
CA ASP A 42 -0.17 6.21 3.22
C ASP A 42 -1.36 5.44 2.62
N SER A 43 -1.10 4.28 2.00
CA SER A 43 -2.14 3.50 1.35
C SER A 43 -3.03 2.76 2.36
N TRP A 44 -4.31 2.62 2.01
CA TRP A 44 -5.24 1.77 2.75
C TRP A 44 -4.79 0.29 2.75
N LEU A 45 -3.99 -0.11 1.76
CA LEU A 45 -3.47 -1.46 1.65
C LEU A 45 -2.56 -1.79 2.84
N LEU A 46 -1.59 -0.94 3.16
CA LEU A 46 -0.70 -1.20 4.30
C LEU A 46 -1.43 -1.12 5.63
N LYS A 47 -2.37 -0.19 5.82
CA LYS A 47 -3.22 -0.17 7.02
C LYS A 47 -4.03 -1.45 7.18
N ARG A 48 -4.59 -1.98 6.08
CA ARG A 48 -5.28 -3.27 6.07
C ARG A 48 -4.35 -4.44 6.40
N THR A 49 -3.15 -4.46 5.84
CA THR A 49 -2.15 -5.51 6.12
C THR A 49 -1.69 -5.43 7.59
N PHE A 50 -1.42 -4.22 8.09
CA PHE A 50 -1.03 -3.99 9.48
C PHE A 50 -2.08 -4.48 10.46
N ARG A 51 -3.37 -4.28 10.16
CA ARG A 51 -4.46 -4.84 10.98
C ARG A 51 -4.35 -6.35 11.16
N ASN A 52 -3.92 -7.09 10.12
CA ASN A 52 -3.70 -8.53 10.25
C ASN A 52 -2.50 -8.82 11.15
N CYS A 53 -1.37 -8.13 10.94
CA CYS A 53 -0.19 -8.27 11.80
C CYS A 53 -0.51 -7.96 13.27
N ALA A 54 -1.30 -6.92 13.54
CA ALA A 54 -1.72 -6.52 14.89
C ALA A 54 -2.65 -7.54 15.56
N LEU A 55 -3.50 -8.23 14.78
CA LEU A 55 -4.34 -9.31 15.31
C LEU A 55 -3.52 -10.58 15.60
N ILE A 56 -2.63 -10.95 14.69
CA ILE A 56 -1.80 -12.17 14.81
C ILE A 56 -0.79 -12.05 15.96
N SER A 57 -0.17 -10.87 16.10
CA SER A 57 0.77 -10.59 17.20
C SER A 57 0.11 -10.42 18.56
N GLY A 58 -1.23 -10.38 18.62
CA GLY A 58 -1.98 -10.14 19.85
C GLY A 58 -1.99 -8.68 20.32
N LEU A 59 -1.39 -7.75 19.56
CA LEU A 59 -1.43 -6.31 19.84
C LEU A 59 -2.87 -5.79 19.94
N ILE A 60 -3.77 -6.33 19.12
CA ILE A 60 -5.21 -6.08 19.22
C ILE A 60 -5.92 -7.40 19.48
N GLU A 61 -6.49 -7.54 20.67
CA GLU A 61 -7.41 -8.63 20.97
C GLU A 61 -8.81 -8.27 20.48
N LYS A 62 -9.36 -9.10 19.57
CA LYS A 62 -10.74 -8.95 19.07
C LYS A 62 -11.77 -9.54 20.04
N ARG A 63 -11.45 -10.65 20.69
CA ARG A 63 -12.36 -11.40 21.57
C ARG A 63 -11.78 -11.44 22.98
N HIS A 64 -12.52 -10.89 23.93
CA HIS A 64 -12.29 -11.06 25.35
C HIS A 64 -13.51 -11.76 25.98
N PRO A 65 -13.33 -12.47 27.10
CA PRO A 65 -14.47 -13.07 27.81
C PRO A 65 -15.56 -12.02 28.09
N GLY A 66 -16.75 -12.24 27.53
CA GLY A 66 -17.91 -11.35 27.68
C GLY A 66 -17.90 -10.07 26.83
N LYS A 67 -16.87 -9.80 26.02
CA LYS A 67 -16.81 -8.61 25.15
C LYS A 67 -16.12 -8.91 23.82
N GLU A 68 -16.77 -8.59 22.70
CA GLU A 68 -16.16 -8.68 21.36
C GLU A 68 -16.09 -7.30 20.72
N LYS A 69 -14.90 -6.91 20.24
CA LYS A 69 -14.72 -5.67 19.47
C LYS A 69 -15.34 -5.85 18.09
N SER A 70 -16.16 -4.88 17.68
CA SER A 70 -16.70 -4.87 16.32
C SER A 70 -15.58 -4.72 15.29
N GLY A 71 -15.85 -5.14 14.05
CA GLY A 71 -14.89 -4.95 12.96
C GLY A 71 -14.44 -3.49 12.80
N ARG A 72 -15.38 -2.55 12.96
CA ARG A 72 -15.10 -1.11 12.94
C ARG A 72 -14.19 -0.66 14.09
N GLN A 73 -14.44 -1.14 15.30
CA GLN A 73 -13.58 -0.81 16.46
C GLN A 73 -12.16 -1.33 16.29
N VAL A 74 -12.01 -2.54 15.74
CA VAL A 74 -10.69 -3.10 15.42
C VAL A 74 -9.97 -2.21 14.41
N THR A 75 -10.62 -1.87 13.29
CA THR A 75 -10.03 -1.00 12.24
C THR A 75 -9.57 0.33 12.80
N VAL A 76 -10.44 1.04 13.53
CA VAL A 76 -10.09 2.36 14.10
C VAL A 76 -8.89 2.26 15.04
N SER A 77 -8.83 1.21 15.86
CA SER A 77 -7.72 1.01 16.80
C SER A 77 -6.42 0.68 16.08
N THR A 78 -6.46 -0.20 15.06
CA THR A 78 -5.27 -0.56 14.29
C THR A 78 -4.73 0.60 13.46
N ASP A 79 -5.61 1.41 12.88
CA ASP A 79 -5.20 2.59 12.09
C ASP A 79 -4.47 3.60 12.98
N LEU A 80 -5.00 3.87 14.18
CA LEU A 80 -4.35 4.78 15.13
C LEU A 80 -2.96 4.27 15.55
N ILE A 81 -2.83 2.98 15.88
CA ILE A 81 -1.54 2.41 16.27
C ILE A 81 -0.55 2.45 15.10
N TYR A 82 -1.00 2.15 13.88
CA TYR A 82 -0.17 2.26 12.69
C TYR A 82 0.38 3.69 12.52
N ASP A 83 -0.48 4.70 12.62
CA ASP A 83 -0.10 6.10 12.45
C ASP A 83 0.89 6.57 13.54
N VAL A 84 0.68 6.13 14.79
CA VAL A 84 1.60 6.40 15.91
C VAL A 84 2.95 5.73 15.70
N LEU A 85 2.98 4.44 15.38
CA LEU A 85 4.24 3.72 15.15
C LEU A 85 5.00 4.33 13.99
N ARG A 86 4.32 4.66 12.88
CA ARG A 86 4.99 5.31 11.74
C ARG A 86 5.62 6.65 12.12
N SER A 87 4.95 7.43 12.96
CA SER A 87 5.41 8.77 13.34
C SER A 87 6.53 8.76 14.38
N HIS A 88 6.55 7.75 15.25
CA HIS A 88 7.44 7.73 16.43
C HIS A 88 8.45 6.59 16.44
N GLU A 89 8.15 5.46 15.80
CA GLU A 89 8.97 4.24 15.75
C GLU A 89 8.92 3.61 14.34
N PRO A 90 9.44 4.29 13.30
CA PRO A 90 9.30 3.82 11.91
C PRO A 90 9.98 2.47 11.63
N ASP A 91 10.93 2.07 12.47
CA ASP A 91 11.64 0.78 12.42
C ASP A 91 10.97 -0.32 13.26
N HIS A 92 9.75 -0.08 13.77
CA HIS A 92 9.03 -1.05 14.58
C HIS A 92 8.78 -2.36 13.81
N ILE A 93 9.02 -3.50 14.46
CA ILE A 93 8.98 -4.84 13.84
C ILE A 93 7.64 -5.15 13.17
N LEU A 94 6.52 -4.68 13.72
CA LEU A 94 5.20 -4.87 13.08
C LEU A 94 5.04 -4.07 11.79
N LEU A 95 5.69 -2.91 11.66
CA LEU A 95 5.71 -2.16 10.40
C LEU A 95 6.57 -2.89 9.35
N GLN A 96 7.72 -3.45 9.76
CA GLN A 96 8.56 -4.27 8.89
C GLN A 96 7.82 -5.51 8.40
N ALA A 97 7.18 -6.26 9.30
CA ALA A 97 6.37 -7.42 8.95
C ALA A 97 5.21 -7.05 8.00
N THR A 98 4.56 -5.91 8.24
CA THR A 98 3.49 -5.40 7.35
C THR A 98 4.00 -5.15 5.94
N ARG A 99 5.18 -4.55 5.78
CA ARG A 99 5.82 -4.32 4.47
C ARG A 99 6.11 -5.64 3.76
N THR A 100 6.71 -6.59 4.47
CA THR A 100 7.02 -7.93 3.92
C THR A 100 5.75 -8.66 3.46
N ASP A 101 4.70 -8.66 4.28
CA ASP A 101 3.43 -9.30 3.95
C ASP A 101 2.76 -8.64 2.74
N ALA A 102 2.78 -7.32 2.65
CA ALA A 102 2.21 -6.59 1.53
C ALA A 102 2.97 -6.84 0.22
N ALA A 103 4.31 -6.81 0.25
CA ALA A 103 5.17 -7.08 -0.89
C ALA A 103 5.12 -8.53 -1.37
N THR A 104 4.78 -9.48 -0.51
CA THR A 104 4.71 -10.90 -0.91
C THR A 104 3.31 -11.30 -1.35
N GLY A 105 2.26 -10.78 -0.69
CA GLY A 105 0.89 -11.26 -0.85
C GLY A 105 -0.04 -10.36 -1.67
N LEU A 106 0.26 -9.06 -1.79
CA LEU A 106 -0.68 -8.08 -2.35
C LEU A 106 -0.07 -7.24 -3.48
N LEU A 107 1.23 -7.00 -3.44
CA LEU A 107 1.95 -6.19 -4.39
C LEU A 107 3.11 -7.01 -4.91
N ASP A 108 3.02 -7.51 -6.14
CA ASP A 108 4.17 -8.15 -6.78
C ASP A 108 5.14 -7.06 -7.28
N VAL A 109 5.77 -6.36 -6.33
CA VAL A 109 6.64 -5.19 -6.59
C VAL A 109 7.86 -5.61 -7.40
N SER A 110 8.42 -6.79 -7.11
CA SER A 110 9.51 -7.37 -7.89
C SER A 110 9.10 -7.59 -9.34
N ARG A 111 7.92 -8.18 -9.60
CA ARG A 111 7.43 -8.35 -10.98
C ARG A 111 7.09 -7.02 -11.65
N LEU A 112 6.62 -6.02 -10.91
CA LEU A 112 6.39 -4.68 -11.43
C LEU A 112 7.72 -4.02 -11.86
N ALA A 113 8.74 -4.08 -11.02
CA ALA A 113 10.07 -3.56 -11.31
C ALA A 113 10.72 -4.25 -12.53
N GLU A 114 10.61 -5.57 -12.61
CA GLU A 114 11.04 -6.35 -13.78
C GLU A 114 10.26 -5.97 -15.04
N MET A 115 8.96 -5.70 -14.93
CA MET A 115 8.15 -5.28 -16.06
C MET A 115 8.57 -3.89 -16.56
N LEU A 116 8.76 -2.92 -15.66
CA LEU A 116 9.20 -1.58 -16.03
C LEU A 116 10.61 -1.60 -16.65
N SER A 117 11.53 -2.41 -16.13
CA SER A 117 12.88 -2.55 -16.70
C SER A 117 12.85 -3.10 -18.14
N ARG A 118 11.95 -4.06 -18.40
CA ARG A 118 11.81 -4.68 -19.72
C ARG A 118 11.25 -3.72 -20.76
N ILE A 119 10.24 -2.92 -20.40
CA ILE A 119 9.58 -2.03 -21.35
C ILE A 119 10.36 -0.74 -21.59
N ARG A 120 11.43 -0.49 -20.82
CA ARG A 120 12.19 0.77 -20.82
C ARG A 120 11.24 1.96 -20.74
N GLY A 121 10.49 2.02 -19.62
CA GLY A 121 9.84 3.27 -19.21
C GLY A 121 10.80 4.44 -19.34
#